data_AF-A0A1M7C8P4-F1
#
_entry.id   AF-A0A1M7C8P4-F1
#
_cell.length_a   1.000
_cell.length_b   1.000
_cell.length_c   1.000
_cell.angle_alpha   90.00
_cell.angle_beta   90.00
_cell.angle_gamma   90.00
#
_symmetry.space_group_name_H-M   'P 1'
#
loop_
_entity.id
_entity.type
_entity.pdbx_description
1 polymer ?
#
loop_
_entity_poly.entity_id
_entity_poly.type
_entity_poly.pdbx_seq_one_letter_code
_entity_poly.pdbx_strand_id
1 'polypeptide(L)'
;MSDLPSWEDPSLGTMKRAALWLVTVVGEGEVFTKEELRQAFPGVSQVDRRMRDLRDFGWVISTNREDKSLDPVEQRFVKPGIPVWEPGKATRPRGTIAIGAGRRREVISGDGNMCRSCGITPGSVYEGTYEQAQLDIARRDVLRPDGTTKEELVTECQRCRLGARELVVDLAKVLSAVNALPVAERRALAGWAEADERVFSAAERIWGEYRSLPEESRAAVRAALGL
;
A
#
# COMPACT_ATOMS: atom_id res chain seq x y z
N MET A 1 30.82 1.49 -22.11
CA MET A 1 30.32 1.27 -20.73
C MET A 1 31.15 2.18 -19.86
N SER A 2 30.58 3.30 -19.41
CA SER A 2 31.29 4.26 -18.57
C SER A 2 31.77 3.55 -17.30
N ASP A 3 33.05 3.68 -16.96
CA ASP A 3 33.63 3.10 -15.76
C ASP A 3 32.80 3.53 -14.55
N LEU A 4 32.19 2.57 -13.86
CA LEU A 4 31.44 2.84 -12.64
C LEU A 4 32.43 3.32 -11.58
N PRO A 5 32.12 4.40 -10.84
CA PRO A 5 32.94 4.79 -9.69
C PRO A 5 33.07 3.62 -8.71
N SER A 6 34.25 3.48 -8.09
CA SER A 6 34.43 2.46 -7.05
C SER A 6 33.49 2.75 -5.87
N TRP A 7 32.80 1.72 -5.38
CA TRP A 7 31.97 1.82 -4.19
C TRP A 7 32.81 2.05 -2.91
N GLU A 8 34.11 1.79 -2.97
CA GLU A 8 35.07 2.05 -1.89
C GLU A 8 35.53 3.51 -1.81
N ASP A 9 35.24 4.32 -2.82
CA ASP A 9 35.65 5.73 -2.86
C ASP A 9 35.09 6.51 -1.67
N PRO A 10 35.93 6.97 -0.72
CA PRO A 10 35.48 7.68 0.47
C PRO A 10 34.95 9.08 0.18
N SER A 11 35.21 9.64 -1.01
CA SER A 11 34.67 10.93 -1.43
C SER A 11 33.17 10.87 -1.71
N LEU A 12 32.65 9.67 -2.00
CA LEU A 12 31.23 9.43 -2.19
C LEU A 12 30.53 9.26 -0.84
N GLY A 13 29.39 9.94 -0.67
CA GLY A 13 28.53 9.72 0.49
C GLY A 13 28.04 8.27 0.57
N THR A 14 27.85 7.73 1.78
CA THR A 14 27.50 6.32 2.04
C THR A 14 26.34 5.79 1.20
N MET A 15 25.29 6.58 0.96
CA MET A 15 24.15 6.16 0.13
C MET A 15 24.59 5.82 -1.32
N LYS A 16 25.45 6.65 -1.92
CA LYS A 16 25.96 6.42 -3.28
C LYS A 16 26.85 5.17 -3.32
N ARG A 17 27.70 5.02 -2.31
CA ARG A 17 28.56 3.84 -2.17
C ARG A 17 27.74 2.56 -1.98
N ALA A 18 26.68 2.59 -1.18
CA ALA A 18 25.77 1.45 -1.01
C ALA A 18 25.07 1.09 -2.33
N ALA A 19 24.65 2.09 -3.13
CA ALA A 19 24.08 1.86 -4.45
C ALA A 19 25.06 1.16 -5.40
N LEU A 20 26.31 1.63 -5.42
CA LEU A 20 27.38 1.03 -6.23
C LEU A 20 27.70 -0.39 -5.75
N TRP A 21 27.74 -0.64 -4.44
CA TRP A 21 27.97 -1.97 -3.87
C TRP A 21 26.86 -2.95 -4.28
N LEU A 22 25.58 -2.55 -4.22
CA LEU A 22 24.46 -3.39 -4.69
C LEU A 22 24.61 -3.78 -6.17
N VAL A 23 25.02 -2.85 -7.03
CA VAL A 23 25.13 -3.10 -8.48
C VAL A 23 26.39 -3.90 -8.83
N THR A 24 27.51 -3.64 -8.16
CA THR A 24 28.82 -4.19 -8.53
C THR A 24 29.19 -5.47 -7.77
N VAL A 25 28.65 -5.67 -6.56
CA VAL A 25 28.99 -6.82 -5.70
C VAL A 25 27.81 -7.78 -5.55
N VAL A 26 26.60 -7.28 -5.26
CA VAL A 26 25.43 -8.15 -5.04
C VAL A 26 24.84 -8.62 -6.36
N GLY A 27 24.52 -7.71 -7.27
CA GLY A 27 23.86 -8.03 -8.54
C GLY A 27 22.34 -8.03 -8.45
N GLU A 28 21.68 -7.60 -9.52
CA GLU A 28 20.21 -7.56 -9.61
C GLU A 28 19.61 -8.97 -9.55
N GLY A 29 18.59 -9.17 -8.72
CA GLY A 29 17.93 -10.44 -8.44
C GLY A 29 18.49 -11.19 -7.22
N GLU A 30 19.71 -10.88 -6.80
CA GLU A 30 20.44 -11.63 -5.78
C GLU A 30 20.07 -11.25 -4.35
N VAL A 31 20.34 -12.19 -3.44
CA VAL A 31 20.10 -12.05 -1.99
C VAL A 31 21.39 -11.65 -1.30
N PHE A 32 21.26 -10.78 -0.31
CA PHE A 32 22.33 -10.39 0.60
C PHE A 32 21.79 -10.28 2.03
N THR A 33 22.68 -10.38 3.00
CA THR A 33 22.36 -10.24 4.41
C THR A 33 22.70 -8.84 4.93
N LYS A 34 22.04 -8.43 6.00
CA LYS A 34 22.40 -7.20 6.72
C LYS A 34 23.84 -7.24 7.26
N GLU A 35 24.38 -8.43 7.50
CA GLU A 35 25.74 -8.60 7.99
C GLU A 35 26.77 -8.37 6.89
N GLU A 36 26.56 -8.92 5.68
CA GLU A 36 27.40 -8.63 4.51
C GLU A 36 27.45 -7.13 4.20
N LEU A 37 26.30 -6.44 4.32
CA LEU A 37 26.25 -4.98 4.17
C LEU A 37 27.11 -4.28 5.25
N ARG A 38 27.09 -4.73 6.50
CA ARG A 38 27.92 -4.11 7.56
C ARG A 38 29.41 -4.41 7.37
N GLN A 39 29.74 -5.62 6.93
CA GLN A 39 31.11 -6.03 6.64
C GLN A 39 31.70 -5.26 5.45
N ALA A 40 30.89 -4.95 4.44
CA ALA A 40 31.31 -4.11 3.32
C ALA A 40 31.54 -2.64 3.73
N PHE A 41 30.85 -2.16 4.78
CA PHE A 41 30.93 -0.77 5.25
C PHE A 41 31.42 -0.65 6.70
N PRO A 42 32.65 -1.11 7.01
CA PRO A 42 33.17 -1.08 8.36
C PRO A 42 33.27 0.37 8.88
N GLY A 43 32.88 0.57 10.14
CA GLY A 43 32.90 1.89 10.78
C GLY A 43 31.79 2.86 10.34
N VAL A 44 30.92 2.48 9.39
CA VAL A 44 29.78 3.29 8.98
C VAL A 44 28.56 2.96 9.82
N SER A 45 28.27 3.81 10.81
CA SER A 45 27.03 3.69 11.57
C SER A 45 25.82 3.89 10.65
N GLN A 46 24.74 3.12 10.89
CA GLN A 46 23.47 3.25 10.18
C GLN A 46 23.53 3.00 8.65
N VAL A 47 24.46 2.17 8.15
CA VAL A 47 24.50 1.78 6.72
C VAL A 47 23.17 1.22 6.22
N ASP A 48 22.48 0.42 7.05
CA ASP A 48 21.13 -0.09 6.78
C ASP A 48 20.13 1.03 6.44
N ARG A 49 20.24 2.18 7.12
CA ARG A 49 19.39 3.36 6.87
C ARG A 49 19.76 4.03 5.54
N ARG A 50 21.05 4.18 5.26
CA ARG A 50 21.55 4.81 4.02
C ARG A 50 21.18 4.01 2.78
N MET A 51 21.23 2.69 2.86
CA MET A 51 20.71 1.83 1.81
C MET A 51 19.19 1.97 1.68
N ARG A 52 18.43 2.06 2.78
CA ARG A 52 16.97 2.29 2.70
C ARG A 52 16.60 3.62 2.03
N ASP A 53 17.42 4.66 2.19
CA ASP A 53 17.21 5.95 1.51
C ASP A 53 17.20 5.80 -0.03
N LEU A 54 17.80 4.74 -0.60
CA LEU A 54 17.75 4.44 -2.04
C LEU A 54 16.33 4.16 -2.55
N ARG A 55 15.41 3.73 -1.69
CA ARG A 55 14.00 3.52 -2.07
C ARG A 55 13.35 4.83 -2.51
N ASP A 56 13.80 5.97 -1.98
CA ASP A 56 13.35 7.30 -2.42
C ASP A 56 13.76 7.61 -3.88
N PHE A 57 14.66 6.80 -4.44
CA PHE A 57 15.18 6.92 -5.81
C PHE A 57 14.73 5.75 -6.70
N GLY A 58 13.67 5.04 -6.30
CA GLY A 58 13.08 3.95 -7.09
C GLY A 58 13.83 2.62 -7.01
N TRP A 59 14.83 2.49 -6.14
CA TRP A 59 15.52 1.22 -5.93
C TRP A 59 14.58 0.23 -5.24
N VAL A 60 14.49 -0.98 -5.78
CA VAL A 60 13.64 -2.04 -5.23
C VAL A 60 14.53 -3.03 -4.49
N ILE A 61 14.38 -3.04 -3.17
CA ILE A 61 15.07 -3.95 -2.27
C ILE A 61 13.97 -4.65 -1.48
N SER A 62 13.81 -5.96 -1.58
CA SER A 62 12.80 -6.70 -0.84
C SER A 62 13.34 -7.17 0.50
N THR A 63 12.49 -7.21 1.53
CA THR A 63 12.75 -7.92 2.79
C THR A 63 11.79 -9.11 2.88
N ASN A 64 11.93 -9.93 3.92
CA ASN A 64 11.01 -11.04 4.17
C ASN A 64 9.53 -10.62 4.34
N ARG A 65 9.24 -9.33 4.52
CA ARG A 65 7.89 -8.78 4.56
C ARG A 65 7.26 -8.73 3.17
N GLU A 66 8.05 -8.43 2.15
CA GLU A 66 7.61 -8.33 0.76
C GLU A 66 7.80 -9.65 0.00
N ASP A 67 8.87 -10.40 0.30
CA ASP A 67 9.18 -11.70 -0.32
C ASP A 67 9.34 -12.76 0.78
N LYS A 68 8.32 -13.61 0.94
CA LYS A 68 8.28 -14.65 1.99
C LYS A 68 9.30 -15.78 1.79
N SER A 69 9.99 -15.83 0.64
CA SER A 69 11.09 -16.78 0.43
C SER A 69 12.39 -16.38 1.15
N LEU A 70 12.49 -15.13 1.63
CA LEU A 70 13.67 -14.61 2.31
C LEU A 70 13.63 -14.88 3.81
N ASP A 71 14.79 -15.17 4.38
CA ASP A 71 14.97 -15.19 5.83
C ASP A 71 14.84 -13.77 6.44
N PRO A 72 14.51 -13.63 7.74
CA PRO A 72 14.36 -12.32 8.39
C PRO A 72 15.61 -11.42 8.37
N VAL A 73 16.79 -12.02 8.17
CA VAL A 73 18.08 -11.33 8.07
C VAL A 73 18.48 -11.01 6.63
N GLU A 74 17.78 -11.58 5.66
CA GLU A 74 18.04 -11.47 4.23
C GLU A 74 17.26 -10.32 3.60
N GLN A 75 17.82 -9.82 2.51
CA GLN A 75 17.23 -8.85 1.62
C GLN A 75 17.57 -9.22 0.18
N ARG A 76 16.67 -8.93 -0.76
CA ARG A 76 16.91 -9.16 -2.18
C ARG A 76 17.07 -7.83 -2.89
N PHE A 77 18.15 -7.65 -3.66
CA PHE A 77 18.27 -6.50 -4.55
C PHE A 77 17.49 -6.78 -5.82
N VAL A 78 16.24 -6.33 -5.91
CA VAL A 78 15.34 -6.72 -7.02
C VAL A 78 15.61 -5.92 -8.28
N LYS A 79 15.81 -4.60 -8.17
CA LYS A 79 15.96 -3.73 -9.35
C LYS A 79 16.70 -2.42 -9.01
N PRO A 80 17.65 -1.96 -9.84
CA PRO A 80 18.26 -0.65 -9.70
C PRO A 80 17.24 0.47 -9.93
N GLY A 81 17.40 1.57 -9.18
CA GLY A 81 16.66 2.81 -9.40
C GLY A 81 17.51 3.85 -10.13
N ILE A 82 17.25 5.13 -9.83
CA ILE A 82 18.05 6.25 -10.36
C ILE A 82 19.53 6.07 -9.93
N PRO A 83 20.51 6.20 -10.84
CA PRO A 83 21.92 6.07 -10.54
C PRO A 83 22.43 7.27 -9.72
N VAL A 84 22.22 7.23 -8.40
CA VAL A 84 22.45 8.35 -7.47
C VAL A 84 23.92 8.82 -7.39
N TRP A 85 24.86 8.03 -7.90
CA TRP A 85 26.27 8.43 -7.99
C TRP A 85 26.53 9.45 -9.09
N GLU A 86 25.71 9.49 -10.14
CA GLU A 86 25.85 10.44 -11.23
C GLU A 86 25.58 11.89 -10.77
N PRO A 87 26.35 12.88 -11.28
CA PRO A 87 26.11 14.29 -11.00
C PRO A 87 24.65 14.69 -11.27
N GLY A 88 24.01 15.34 -10.30
CA GLY A 88 22.63 15.83 -10.41
C GLY A 88 21.52 14.77 -10.21
N LYS A 89 21.86 13.47 -10.14
CA LYS A 89 20.87 12.38 -9.97
C LYS A 89 20.53 12.04 -8.52
N ALA A 90 21.28 12.59 -7.56
CA ALA A 90 21.04 12.38 -6.13
C ALA A 90 19.94 13.30 -5.53
N THR A 91 19.27 14.10 -6.36
CA THR A 91 18.14 14.92 -5.93
C THR A 91 16.89 14.05 -5.84
N ARG A 92 16.25 13.99 -4.66
CA ARG A 92 15.03 13.20 -4.47
C ARG A 92 13.94 13.61 -5.46
N PRO A 93 13.34 12.66 -6.21
CA PRO A 93 12.16 12.93 -7.01
C PRO A 93 11.00 13.51 -6.17
N ARG A 94 10.14 14.32 -6.80
CA ARG A 94 8.88 14.73 -6.16
C ARG A 94 8.01 13.48 -5.94
N GLY A 95 7.35 13.39 -4.78
CA GLY A 95 6.49 12.24 -4.40
C GLY A 95 7.19 11.16 -3.58
N THR A 96 8.52 11.05 -3.64
CA THR A 96 9.27 10.02 -2.87
C THR A 96 9.67 10.46 -1.47
N ILE A 97 9.34 11.69 -1.07
CA ILE A 97 9.59 12.21 0.27
C ILE A 97 8.78 11.40 1.30
N ALA A 98 9.44 11.01 2.40
CA ALA A 98 8.77 10.34 3.51
C ALA A 98 7.55 11.14 4.00
N ILE A 99 6.43 10.45 4.19
CA ILE A 99 5.20 11.07 4.70
C ILE A 99 5.44 11.37 6.19
N GLY A 100 5.44 12.66 6.55
CA GLY A 100 5.69 13.10 7.93
C GLY A 100 4.61 12.61 8.91
N ALA A 101 4.99 12.43 10.18
CA ALA A 101 4.12 11.83 11.20
C ALA A 101 2.75 12.53 11.36
N GLY A 102 2.71 13.86 11.25
CA GLY A 102 1.47 14.64 11.28
C GLY A 102 0.53 14.25 10.13
N ARG A 103 1.05 14.32 8.88
CA ARG A 103 0.30 13.89 7.69
C ARG A 103 -0.11 12.42 7.78
N ARG A 104 0.72 11.57 8.41
CA ARG A 104 0.36 10.17 8.60
C ARG A 104 -0.87 10.00 9.48
N ARG A 105 -0.90 10.71 10.62
CA ARG A 105 -2.03 10.69 11.55
C ARG A 105 -3.30 11.25 10.91
N GLU A 106 -3.20 12.32 10.12
CA GLU A 106 -4.33 12.89 9.39
C GLU A 106 -4.98 11.89 8.44
N VAL A 107 -4.18 11.20 7.61
CA VAL A 107 -4.70 10.22 6.65
C VAL A 107 -5.35 9.04 7.38
N ILE A 108 -4.67 8.46 8.37
CA ILE A 108 -5.21 7.31 9.14
C ILE A 108 -6.51 7.69 9.86
N SER A 109 -6.57 8.87 10.47
CA SER A 109 -7.79 9.33 11.14
C SER A 109 -8.91 9.63 10.15
N GLY A 110 -8.59 10.21 8.98
CA GLY A 110 -9.56 10.47 7.92
C GLY A 110 -10.13 9.20 7.30
N ASP A 111 -9.34 8.12 7.32
CA ASP A 111 -9.72 6.80 6.85
C ASP A 111 -10.42 5.93 7.92
N GLY A 112 -10.84 6.54 9.03
CA GLY A 112 -11.58 5.85 10.09
C GLY A 112 -10.72 4.93 10.96
N ASN A 113 -9.40 5.08 10.95
CA ASN A 113 -8.43 4.21 11.64
C ASN A 113 -8.55 2.72 11.23
N MET A 114 -8.93 2.47 9.98
CA MET A 114 -9.07 1.13 9.41
C MET A 114 -8.42 1.03 8.02
N CYS A 115 -8.13 -0.18 7.58
CA CYS A 115 -7.72 -0.40 6.20
C CYS A 115 -8.87 -0.12 5.24
N ARG A 116 -8.69 0.80 4.29
CA ARG A 116 -9.73 1.16 3.31
C ARG A 116 -10.02 0.10 2.25
N SER A 117 -9.21 -0.95 2.18
CA SER A 117 -9.37 -2.05 1.22
C SER A 117 -10.07 -3.27 1.81
N CYS A 118 -9.84 -3.60 3.09
CA CYS A 118 -10.41 -4.79 3.74
C CYS A 118 -11.12 -4.54 5.09
N GLY A 119 -11.12 -3.30 5.59
CA GLY A 119 -11.76 -2.94 6.85
C GLY A 119 -11.03 -3.36 8.14
N ILE A 120 -9.92 -4.09 8.05
CA ILE A 120 -9.20 -4.52 9.26
C ILE A 120 -8.62 -3.34 10.05
N THR A 121 -8.73 -3.41 11.38
CA THR A 121 -8.22 -2.40 12.31
C THR A 121 -6.83 -2.77 12.86
N PRO A 122 -6.04 -1.82 13.41
CA PRO A 122 -4.74 -2.11 13.99
C PRO A 122 -4.83 -3.13 15.12
N GLY A 123 -3.91 -4.11 15.14
CA GLY A 123 -3.85 -5.15 16.18
C GLY A 123 -4.80 -6.32 15.96
N SER A 124 -5.79 -6.20 15.07
CA SER A 124 -6.66 -7.33 14.70
C SER A 124 -5.85 -8.45 14.05
N VAL A 125 -6.18 -9.70 14.39
CA VAL A 125 -5.48 -10.87 13.84
C VAL A 125 -6.03 -11.19 12.46
N TYR A 126 -5.15 -11.40 11.48
CA TYR A 126 -5.60 -11.87 10.17
C TYR A 126 -6.13 -13.30 10.28
N GLU A 127 -7.29 -13.53 9.66
CA GLU A 127 -7.94 -14.83 9.60
C GLU A 127 -6.97 -15.94 9.18
N GLY A 128 -7.00 -17.06 9.91
CA GLY A 128 -6.14 -18.22 9.66
C GLY A 128 -4.67 -18.04 10.04
N THR A 129 -4.28 -16.96 10.74
CA THR A 129 -2.88 -16.71 11.14
C THR A 129 -2.78 -16.18 12.57
N TYR A 130 -1.55 -16.05 13.09
CA TYR A 130 -1.27 -15.34 14.35
C TYR A 130 -0.71 -13.92 14.12
N GLU A 131 -0.65 -13.47 12.86
CA GLU A 131 -0.13 -12.16 12.50
C GLU A 131 -1.16 -11.07 12.82
N GLN A 132 -0.75 -10.03 13.54
CA GLN A 132 -1.57 -8.85 13.79
C GLN A 132 -1.44 -7.83 12.66
N ALA A 133 -2.54 -7.19 12.32
CA ALA A 133 -2.61 -6.16 11.30
C ALA A 133 -1.90 -4.88 11.76
N GLN A 134 -1.02 -4.39 10.91
CA GLN A 134 -0.42 -3.06 11.03
C GLN A 134 -0.91 -2.22 9.87
N LEU A 135 -1.41 -1.02 10.19
CA LEU A 135 -1.80 -0.03 9.20
C LEU A 135 -0.60 0.82 8.82
N ASP A 136 -0.49 1.10 7.53
CA ASP A 136 0.48 2.03 6.95
C ASP A 136 -0.23 2.86 5.88
N ILE A 137 0.49 3.81 5.31
CA ILE A 137 -0.02 4.65 4.24
C ILE A 137 0.54 4.15 2.92
N ALA A 138 -0.38 3.76 2.05
CA ALA A 138 -0.11 3.49 0.66
C ALA A 138 -0.22 4.79 -0.16
N ARG A 139 0.56 4.80 -1.23
CA ARG A 139 0.42 5.76 -2.33
C ARG A 139 -0.36 5.07 -3.41
N ARG A 140 -1.39 5.74 -3.92
CA ARG A 140 -2.26 5.21 -4.95
C ARG A 140 -2.30 6.18 -6.12
N ASP A 141 -1.96 5.68 -7.30
CA ASP A 141 -2.15 6.46 -8.52
C ASP A 141 -3.64 6.49 -8.86
N VAL A 142 -4.19 7.70 -8.93
CA VAL A 142 -5.60 7.96 -9.23
C VAL A 142 -5.68 8.64 -10.60
N LEU A 143 -6.25 7.94 -11.58
CA LEU A 143 -6.64 8.52 -12.86
C LEU A 143 -7.90 9.37 -12.66
N ARG A 144 -7.79 10.65 -13.02
CA ARG A 144 -8.83 11.66 -12.82
C ARG A 144 -9.64 11.89 -14.08
N PRO A 145 -10.84 12.50 -13.97
CA PRO A 145 -11.70 12.80 -15.13
C PRO A 145 -11.05 13.71 -16.18
N ASP A 146 -10.05 14.51 -15.81
CA ASP A 146 -9.29 15.36 -16.72
C ASP A 146 -8.17 14.63 -17.48
N GLY A 147 -8.06 13.30 -17.31
CA GLY A 147 -7.02 12.46 -17.91
C GLY A 147 -5.68 12.50 -17.18
N THR A 148 -5.53 13.32 -16.13
CA THR A 148 -4.31 13.37 -15.33
C THR A 148 -4.27 12.23 -14.33
N THR A 149 -3.07 11.75 -14.01
CA THR A 149 -2.85 10.83 -12.89
C THR A 149 -2.25 11.60 -11.73
N LYS A 150 -2.79 11.41 -10.53
CA LYS A 150 -2.23 11.96 -9.31
C LYS A 150 -2.10 10.89 -8.24
N GLU A 151 -0.95 10.89 -7.59
CA GLU A 151 -0.72 10.12 -6.37
C GLU A 151 -1.56 10.68 -5.22
N GLU A 152 -2.38 9.83 -4.63
CA GLU A 152 -3.19 10.11 -3.44
C GLU A 152 -2.82 9.11 -2.32
N LEU A 153 -3.07 9.50 -1.07
CA LEU A 153 -2.69 8.72 0.10
C LEU A 153 -3.91 7.98 0.65
N VAL A 154 -3.71 6.73 1.03
CA VAL A 154 -4.76 5.88 1.61
C VAL A 154 -4.19 4.96 2.68
N THR A 155 -4.96 4.69 3.72
CA THR A 155 -4.62 3.79 4.81
C THR A 155 -4.91 2.34 4.41
N GLU A 156 -3.86 1.52 4.42
CA GLU A 156 -3.96 0.11 4.08
C GLU A 156 -3.20 -0.74 5.10
N CYS A 157 -3.71 -1.96 5.34
CA CYS A 157 -2.97 -2.94 6.10
C CYS A 157 -1.77 -3.46 5.27
N GLN A 158 -0.77 -4.03 5.95
CA GLN A 158 0.43 -4.53 5.28
C GLN A 158 0.15 -5.52 4.13
N ARG A 159 -0.95 -6.31 4.20
CA ARG A 159 -1.33 -7.25 3.13
C ARG A 159 -1.95 -6.54 1.92
N CYS A 160 -2.93 -5.67 2.14
CA CYS A 160 -3.62 -4.95 1.06
C CYS A 160 -2.66 -4.02 0.31
N ARG A 161 -1.78 -3.34 1.03
CA ARG A 161 -0.77 -2.45 0.44
C ARG A 161 0.17 -3.18 -0.51
N LEU A 162 0.59 -4.40 -0.18
CA LEU A 162 1.46 -5.19 -1.03
C LEU A 162 0.73 -5.62 -2.31
N GLY A 163 -0.52 -6.08 -2.18
CA GLY A 163 -1.32 -6.51 -3.33
C GLY A 163 -1.74 -5.38 -4.28
N ALA A 164 -1.78 -4.14 -3.81
CA ALA A 164 -2.26 -2.99 -4.58
C ALA A 164 -1.16 -1.98 -4.97
N ARG A 165 0.12 -2.35 -4.88
CA ARG A 165 1.26 -1.44 -5.09
C ARG A 165 1.31 -0.83 -6.49
N GLU A 166 0.89 -1.59 -7.50
CA GLU A 166 0.89 -1.18 -8.91
C GLU A 166 -0.52 -0.85 -9.43
N LEU A 167 -1.50 -0.78 -8.52
CA LEU A 167 -2.88 -0.51 -8.89
C LEU A 167 -3.05 0.97 -9.22
N VAL A 168 -3.54 1.27 -10.42
CA VAL A 168 -4.08 2.58 -10.78
C VAL A 168 -5.60 2.51 -10.62
N VAL A 169 -6.17 3.39 -9.79
CA VAL A 169 -7.63 3.49 -9.63
C VAL A 169 -8.20 4.57 -10.53
N ASP A 170 -9.32 4.28 -11.16
CA ASP A 170 -9.97 5.18 -12.11
C ASP A 170 -11.19 5.86 -11.46
N LEU A 171 -10.98 7.10 -11.02
CA LEU A 171 -12.03 7.91 -10.41
C LEU A 171 -13.12 8.25 -11.43
N ALA A 172 -12.74 8.50 -12.69
CA ALA A 172 -13.70 8.85 -13.75
C ALA A 172 -14.68 7.70 -14.01
N LYS A 173 -14.17 6.47 -14.06
CA LYS A 173 -14.99 5.26 -14.17
C LYS A 173 -15.95 5.09 -13.00
N VAL A 174 -15.49 5.31 -11.77
CA VAL A 174 -16.35 5.21 -10.58
C VAL A 174 -17.46 6.28 -10.61
N LEU A 175 -17.11 7.53 -10.90
CA LEU A 175 -18.09 8.63 -11.00
C LEU A 175 -19.11 8.37 -12.12
N SER A 176 -18.67 7.84 -13.26
CA SER A 176 -19.56 7.44 -14.36
C SER A 176 -20.53 6.33 -13.91
N ALA A 177 -20.04 5.31 -13.22
CA ALA A 177 -20.89 4.24 -12.69
C ALA A 177 -21.92 4.78 -11.67
N VAL A 178 -21.51 5.65 -10.75
CA VAL A 178 -22.42 6.33 -9.82
C VAL A 178 -23.48 7.14 -10.58
N ASN A 179 -23.09 7.81 -11.67
CA ASN A 179 -23.99 8.59 -12.50
C ASN A 179 -24.99 7.74 -13.31
N ALA A 180 -24.67 6.48 -13.57
CA ALA A 180 -25.57 5.54 -14.23
C ALA A 180 -26.55 4.86 -13.25
N LEU A 181 -26.34 4.97 -11.93
CA LEU A 181 -27.24 4.37 -10.95
C LEU A 181 -28.63 5.02 -10.95
N PRO A 182 -29.71 4.22 -10.83
CA PRO A 182 -31.04 4.72 -10.51
C PRO A 182 -31.04 5.59 -9.24
N VAL A 183 -31.98 6.53 -9.15
CA VAL A 183 -32.05 7.51 -8.04
C VAL A 183 -32.10 6.83 -6.67
N ALA A 184 -32.84 5.72 -6.55
CA ALA A 184 -32.96 4.97 -5.29
C ALA A 184 -31.62 4.36 -4.85
N GLU A 185 -30.90 3.72 -5.78
CA GLU A 185 -29.58 3.11 -5.52
C GLU A 185 -28.53 4.17 -5.20
N ARG A 186 -28.55 5.30 -5.91
CA ARG A 186 -27.65 6.43 -5.63
C ARG A 186 -27.89 7.00 -4.23
N ARG A 187 -29.15 7.12 -3.79
CA ARG A 187 -29.47 7.56 -2.42
C ARG A 187 -28.99 6.57 -1.38
N ALA A 188 -29.12 5.26 -1.63
CA ALA A 188 -28.58 4.24 -0.73
C ALA A 188 -27.05 4.33 -0.63
N LEU A 189 -26.36 4.43 -1.77
CA LEU A 189 -24.90 4.60 -1.81
C LEU A 189 -24.45 5.88 -1.10
N ALA A 190 -25.17 7.00 -1.27
CA ALA A 190 -24.88 8.25 -0.56
C ALA A 190 -25.00 8.08 0.96
N GLY A 191 -26.02 7.38 1.44
CA GLY A 191 -26.16 7.05 2.86
C GLY A 191 -25.01 6.19 3.40
N TRP A 192 -24.55 5.21 2.62
CA TRP A 192 -23.37 4.41 3.01
C TRP A 192 -22.08 5.22 3.02
N ALA A 193 -21.89 6.11 2.05
CA ALA A 193 -20.73 6.99 2.01
C ALA A 193 -20.72 8.00 3.17
N GLU A 194 -21.88 8.49 3.58
CA GLU A 194 -22.02 9.38 4.75
C GLU A 194 -21.77 8.65 6.07
N ALA A 195 -22.23 7.40 6.20
CA ALA A 195 -22.00 6.57 7.38
C ALA A 195 -20.58 5.94 7.42
N ASP A 196 -19.85 5.98 6.31
CA ASP A 196 -18.60 5.25 6.07
C ASP A 196 -18.71 3.72 6.32
N GLU A 197 -19.92 3.19 6.17
CA GLU A 197 -20.26 1.77 6.37
C GLU A 197 -21.44 1.39 5.49
N ARG A 198 -21.44 0.15 4.97
CA ARG A 198 -22.65 -0.41 4.35
C ARG A 198 -23.64 -0.80 5.45
N VAL A 199 -24.71 -0.03 5.56
CA VAL A 199 -25.83 -0.34 6.46
C VAL A 199 -26.94 -1.06 5.68
N PHE A 200 -27.50 -2.14 6.26
CA PHE A 200 -28.68 -2.79 5.71
C PHE A 200 -29.85 -1.80 5.62
N SER A 201 -30.49 -1.76 4.46
CA SER A 201 -31.77 -1.07 4.26
C SER A 201 -32.87 -1.67 5.13
N ALA A 202 -33.95 -0.93 5.35
CA ALA A 202 -35.13 -1.45 6.04
C ALA A 202 -35.67 -2.72 5.36
N ALA A 203 -35.66 -2.77 4.02
CA ALA A 203 -36.07 -3.94 3.26
C ALA A 203 -35.17 -5.15 3.50
N GLU A 204 -33.84 -4.97 3.55
CA GLU A 204 -32.90 -6.08 3.86
C GLU A 204 -33.09 -6.60 5.29
N ARG A 205 -33.36 -5.73 6.27
CA ARG A 205 -33.66 -6.15 7.65
C ARG A 205 -34.98 -6.92 7.73
N ILE A 206 -36.06 -6.38 7.16
CA ILE A 206 -37.37 -7.05 7.09
C ILE A 206 -37.26 -8.38 6.34
N TRP A 207 -36.43 -8.46 5.30
CA TRP A 207 -36.16 -9.72 4.61
C TRP A 207 -35.53 -10.76 5.54
N GLY A 208 -34.56 -10.36 6.37
CA GLY A 208 -33.99 -11.21 7.41
C GLY A 208 -35.05 -11.74 8.39
N GLU A 209 -35.93 -10.86 8.87
CA GLU A 209 -37.05 -11.22 9.74
C GLU A 209 -38.05 -12.15 9.03
N TYR A 210 -38.45 -11.83 7.80
CA TYR A 210 -39.31 -12.69 6.99
C TYR A 210 -38.72 -14.10 6.81
N ARG A 211 -37.39 -14.20 6.63
CA ARG A 211 -36.70 -15.49 6.48
C ARG A 211 -36.67 -16.31 7.76
N SER A 212 -36.76 -15.69 8.93
CA SER A 212 -36.81 -16.40 10.22
C SER A 212 -38.23 -16.90 10.56
N LEU A 213 -39.26 -16.44 9.84
CA LEU A 213 -40.64 -16.88 10.06
C LEU A 213 -40.88 -18.34 9.60
N PRO A 214 -41.71 -19.10 10.33
CA PRO A 214 -42.26 -20.39 9.87
C PRO A 214 -43.12 -20.26 8.60
N GLU A 215 -43.41 -21.39 7.94
CA GLU A 215 -44.08 -21.44 6.64
C GLU A 215 -45.42 -20.69 6.59
N GLU A 216 -46.31 -20.94 7.54
CA GLU A 216 -47.63 -20.28 7.60
C GLU A 216 -47.52 -18.76 7.73
N SER A 217 -46.63 -18.28 8.61
CA SER A 217 -46.37 -16.84 8.79
C SER A 217 -45.73 -16.21 7.55
N ARG A 218 -44.86 -16.93 6.83
CA ARG A 218 -44.32 -16.45 5.54
C ARG A 218 -45.41 -16.34 4.48
N ALA A 219 -46.40 -17.24 4.45
CA ALA A 219 -47.52 -17.17 3.52
C ALA A 219 -48.34 -15.89 3.72
N ALA A 220 -48.56 -15.46 4.97
CA ALA A 220 -49.23 -14.20 5.27
C ALA A 220 -48.45 -12.98 4.74
N VAL A 221 -47.12 -12.94 4.92
CA VAL A 221 -46.28 -11.86 4.37
C VAL A 221 -46.29 -11.86 2.84
N ARG A 222 -46.24 -13.03 2.20
CA ARG A 222 -46.34 -13.16 0.74
C ARG A 222 -47.66 -12.60 0.20
N ALA A 223 -48.79 -12.95 0.84
CA ALA A 223 -50.09 -12.42 0.47
C ALA A 223 -50.14 -10.90 0.60
N ALA A 224 -49.53 -10.32 1.65
CA ALA A 224 -49.43 -8.87 1.83
C ALA A 224 -48.57 -8.17 0.75
N LEU A 225 -47.60 -8.88 0.18
CA LEU A 225 -46.79 -8.41 -0.96
C LEU A 225 -47.44 -8.69 -2.33
N GLY A 226 -48.61 -9.35 -2.37
CA GLY A 226 -49.30 -9.71 -3.61
C GLY A 226 -48.69 -10.91 -4.36
N LEU A 227 -48.04 -11.83 -3.64
CA LEU A 227 -47.35 -13.03 -4.15
C LEU A 227 -48.03 -14.35 -3.75
#